data_AF-A0A9E5K1Z8-F1
#
_entry.id   AF-A0A9E5K1Z8-F1
#
_cell.length_a   1.000
_cell.length_b   1.000
_cell.length_c   1.000
_cell.angle_alpha   90.00
_cell.angle_beta   90.00
_cell.angle_gamma   90.00
#
_symmetry.space_group_name_H-M   'P 1'
#
loop_
_entity.id
_entity.type
_entity.pdbx_description
1 polymer ?
#
loop_
_entity_poly.entity_id
_entity_poly.type
_entity_poly.pdbx_seq_one_letter_code
_entity_poly.pdbx_strand_id
1 'polypeptide(L)'
;MKREILLSHDLICASSSPAGFGARHIIRITGDNAFDRVCSFLHIKTSILQQSKGFDVSRFMIDEFRSVDIDLYFWKSPGSYTGQDVVELHLISNPWIVDFLFSKLFEQGFRPANPGEFTLRAFLNGKVDIAQVDAIHQVIEASSPDGLNKALGKLAGGVFDPLHKVKDDLLNLLADVEANLDFSTEDIQIIGSDAILKTLGEMLAQIIVLVKKLQSRGVGEDKVRVIIVGPPNAGKSSLFNILVRGQKSLVSPIPGTTRDMVTSRIEWGDSFFELIDAPGIEDGRNLIEKQAQNLATKEIELSDVIVYCADNDHHLYLDAFLNFDVKSFVKVATKSDISRGPDNWIHTSSFTMLGVDVLKNTIIEHVQQKNGAASVSGLARIHGYANLCLDNLRRAHHCVLFEEPLEILALELREAVENLGHITGHVFTDDLLDRMFSRFCVGK
;
A
#
# COMPACT_ATOMS: atom_id res chain seq x y z
N MET A 1 24.66 -7.21 9.79
CA MET A 1 23.40 -7.25 10.56
C MET A 1 22.19 -7.55 9.67
N LYS A 2 21.94 -6.82 8.57
CA LYS A 2 20.78 -7.07 7.68
C LYS A 2 20.86 -8.29 6.75
N ARG A 3 22.04 -8.88 6.53
CA ARG A 3 22.21 -10.13 5.76
C ARG A 3 21.79 -11.40 6.53
N GLU A 4 21.69 -11.34 7.86
CA GLU A 4 21.25 -12.48 8.68
C GLU A 4 19.72 -12.64 8.66
N ILE A 5 18.95 -11.54 8.54
CA ILE A 5 17.48 -11.55 8.53
C ILE A 5 16.92 -12.16 7.23
N LEU A 6 17.64 -12.01 6.11
CA LEU A 6 17.20 -12.47 4.79
C LEU A 6 17.25 -14.00 4.59
N LEU A 7 17.82 -14.74 5.54
CA LEU A 7 17.93 -16.21 5.53
C LEU A 7 17.79 -16.85 6.93
N SER A 8 17.31 -16.12 7.95
CA SER A 8 17.34 -16.65 9.31
C SER A 8 16.31 -17.77 9.50
N HIS A 9 16.84 -18.97 9.74
CA HIS A 9 16.15 -20.12 10.33
C HIS A 9 15.68 -19.87 11.78
N ASP A 10 15.69 -18.63 12.25
CA ASP A 10 15.33 -18.28 13.62
C ASP A 10 13.81 -18.33 13.83
N LEU A 11 13.43 -18.60 15.07
CA LEU A 11 12.05 -18.68 15.50
C LEU A 11 11.60 -17.31 15.95
N ILE A 12 10.61 -16.75 15.27
CA ILE A 12 9.98 -15.50 15.67
C ILE A 12 8.59 -15.74 16.22
N CYS A 13 8.18 -14.90 17.17
CA CYS A 13 6.83 -14.91 17.70
C CYS A 13 6.26 -13.50 17.86
N ALA A 14 4.93 -13.39 17.73
CA ALA A 14 4.19 -12.14 17.94
C ALA A 14 2.71 -12.41 18.22
N SER A 15 2.02 -11.39 18.71
CA SER A 15 0.57 -11.41 18.83
C SER A 15 -0.09 -11.20 17.47
N SER A 16 -0.97 -12.11 17.07
CA SER A 16 -1.83 -11.98 15.88
C SER A 16 -3.24 -11.51 16.23
N SER A 17 -3.48 -11.11 17.48
CA SER A 17 -4.72 -10.52 17.96
C SER A 17 -4.48 -9.08 18.45
N PRO A 18 -5.47 -8.18 18.33
CA PRO A 18 -5.40 -6.86 18.94
C PRO A 18 -5.14 -6.95 20.45
N ALA A 19 -4.44 -5.97 21.01
CA ALA A 19 -4.23 -5.88 22.45
C ALA A 19 -5.56 -5.63 23.18
N GLY A 20 -5.76 -6.28 24.33
CA GLY A 20 -6.93 -6.06 25.17
C GLY A 20 -7.32 -7.29 25.99
N PHE A 21 -8.55 -7.25 26.51
CA PHE A 21 -9.19 -8.38 27.17
C PHE A 21 -10.17 -9.06 26.21
N GLY A 22 -10.27 -10.38 26.27
CA GLY A 22 -11.14 -11.11 25.37
C GLY A 22 -11.13 -12.62 25.60
N ALA A 23 -12.06 -13.31 24.93
CA ALA A 23 -12.18 -14.76 25.04
C ALA A 23 -11.01 -15.53 24.40
N ARG A 24 -10.30 -14.92 23.44
CA ARG A 24 -9.21 -15.56 22.71
C ARG A 24 -8.14 -14.55 22.31
N HIS A 25 -6.88 -14.94 22.47
CA HIS A 25 -5.67 -14.28 22.01
C HIS A 25 -4.86 -15.28 21.20
N ILE A 26 -4.27 -14.84 20.11
CA ILE A 26 -3.45 -15.67 19.23
C ILE A 26 -2.01 -15.20 19.31
N ILE A 27 -1.10 -16.09 19.70
CA ILE A 27 0.33 -15.90 19.53
C ILE A 27 0.78 -16.78 18.37
N ARG A 28 1.29 -16.16 17.31
CA ARG A 28 1.81 -16.86 16.14
C ARG A 28 3.32 -16.98 16.24
N ILE A 29 3.82 -18.13 15.85
CA ILE A 29 5.24 -18.50 15.85
C ILE A 29 5.58 -19.05 14.46
N THR A 30 6.69 -18.62 13.88
CA THR A 30 7.19 -19.17 12.62
C THR A 30 8.71 -19.31 12.61
N GLY A 31 9.22 -20.27 11.84
CA GLY A 31 10.65 -20.54 11.68
C GLY A 31 10.92 -22.03 11.56
N ASP A 32 12.19 -22.39 11.53
CA ASP A 32 12.60 -23.77 11.31
C ASP A 32 12.34 -24.64 12.54
N ASN A 33 11.73 -25.81 12.32
CA ASN A 33 11.32 -26.73 13.38
C ASN A 33 10.45 -26.06 14.47
N ALA A 34 9.67 -25.04 14.11
CA ALA A 34 8.80 -24.32 15.06
C ALA A 34 7.87 -25.27 15.80
N PHE A 35 7.34 -26.28 15.10
CA PHE A 35 6.48 -27.30 15.69
C PHE A 35 7.15 -28.07 16.83
N ASP A 36 8.33 -28.63 16.59
CA ASP A 36 9.03 -29.44 17.58
C ASP A 36 9.48 -28.59 18.77
N ARG A 37 9.91 -27.35 18.51
CA ARG A 37 10.34 -26.40 19.56
C ARG A 37 9.18 -25.98 20.45
N VAL A 38 8.00 -25.72 19.88
CA VAL A 38 6.80 -25.40 20.67
C VAL A 38 6.29 -26.64 21.42
N CYS A 39 6.31 -27.83 20.82
CA CYS A 39 5.95 -29.06 21.52
C CYS A 39 6.86 -29.32 22.72
N SER A 40 8.17 -29.12 22.56
CA SER A 40 9.12 -29.25 23.67
C SER A 40 8.87 -28.21 24.78
N PHE A 41 8.53 -26.97 24.40
CA PHE A 41 8.22 -25.89 25.33
C PHE A 41 6.96 -26.16 26.15
N LEU A 42 5.92 -26.71 25.52
CA LEU A 42 4.66 -27.08 26.17
C LEU A 42 4.66 -28.49 26.77
N HIS A 43 5.78 -29.21 26.68
CA HIS A 43 5.92 -30.61 27.11
C HIS A 43 4.91 -31.58 26.45
N ILE A 44 4.58 -31.35 25.19
CA ILE A 44 3.64 -32.16 24.40
C ILE A 44 4.39 -33.31 23.72
N LYS A 45 3.82 -34.52 23.78
CA LYS A 45 4.37 -35.69 23.05
C LYS A 45 3.98 -35.61 21.57
N THR A 46 4.96 -35.31 20.71
CA THR A 46 4.81 -35.16 19.25
C THR A 46 4.18 -36.35 18.52
N SER A 47 4.29 -37.56 19.07
CA SER A 47 3.67 -38.78 18.51
C SER A 47 2.14 -38.73 18.44
N ILE A 48 1.50 -37.87 19.24
CA ILE A 48 0.04 -37.71 19.30
C ILE A 48 -0.46 -36.80 18.16
N LEU A 49 0.34 -35.80 17.82
CA LEU A 49 0.00 -34.71 16.90
C LEU A 49 0.13 -35.07 15.42
N GLN A 50 1.02 -36.02 15.08
CA GLN A 50 1.24 -36.45 13.71
C GLN A 50 0.05 -37.21 13.10
N GLN A 51 -0.91 -37.66 13.92
CA GLN A 51 -2.12 -38.38 13.47
C GLN A 51 -3.33 -37.46 13.27
N SER A 52 -3.31 -36.27 13.88
CA SER A 52 -4.37 -35.26 13.77
C SER A 52 -4.07 -34.26 12.66
N LYS A 53 -5.08 -33.86 11.89
CA LYS A 53 -5.00 -32.79 10.89
C LYS A 53 -4.86 -31.40 11.57
N GLY A 54 -3.72 -31.13 12.21
CA GLY A 54 -3.28 -29.76 12.52
C GLY A 54 -3.76 -29.12 13.84
N PHE A 55 -4.33 -29.87 14.79
CA PHE A 55 -4.94 -29.30 16.00
C PHE A 55 -4.81 -30.19 17.24
N ASP A 56 -4.50 -29.59 18.41
CA ASP A 56 -4.51 -30.23 19.73
C ASP A 56 -4.74 -29.21 20.85
N VAL A 57 -5.15 -29.69 22.02
CA VAL A 57 -5.37 -28.85 23.22
C VAL A 57 -4.36 -29.25 24.29
N SER A 58 -3.62 -28.26 24.80
CA SER A 58 -2.53 -28.46 25.76
C SER A 58 -2.66 -27.52 26.95
N ARG A 59 -1.97 -27.83 28.05
CA ARG A 59 -1.89 -26.94 29.22
C ARG A 59 -0.52 -26.31 29.30
N PHE A 60 -0.50 -25.00 29.50
CA PHE A 60 0.70 -24.24 29.82
C PHE A 60 0.72 -23.89 31.30
N MET A 61 1.80 -24.25 31.98
CA MET A 61 1.98 -23.94 33.40
C MET A 61 2.49 -22.51 33.56
N ILE A 62 1.78 -21.68 34.32
CA ILE A 62 2.25 -20.36 34.75
C ILE A 62 3.27 -20.53 35.88
N ASP A 63 2.97 -21.43 36.82
CA ASP A 63 3.85 -21.83 37.91
C ASP A 63 3.52 -23.26 38.34
N GLU A 64 4.08 -23.73 39.46
CA GLU A 64 3.85 -25.09 39.97
C GLU A 64 2.37 -25.42 40.26
N PHE A 65 1.50 -24.42 40.43
CA PHE A 65 0.12 -24.59 40.89
C PHE A 65 -0.94 -24.09 39.92
N ARG A 66 -0.57 -23.23 38.95
CA ARG A 66 -1.50 -22.56 38.04
C ARG A 66 -1.18 -22.92 36.59
N SER A 67 -2.21 -23.28 35.83
CA SER A 67 -2.11 -23.57 34.40
C SER A 67 -3.20 -22.87 33.60
N VAL A 68 -2.92 -22.63 32.32
CA VAL A 68 -3.85 -22.09 31.34
C VAL A 68 -3.96 -23.09 30.20
N ASP A 69 -5.19 -23.37 29.76
CA ASP A 69 -5.42 -24.16 28.55
C ASP A 69 -5.03 -23.33 27.32
N ILE A 70 -4.28 -23.96 26.42
CA ILE A 70 -3.83 -23.40 25.15
C ILE A 70 -4.24 -24.37 24.05
N ASP A 71 -5.05 -23.89 23.09
CA ASP A 71 -5.29 -24.62 21.85
C ASP A 71 -4.11 -24.38 20.91
N LEU A 72 -3.50 -25.45 20.44
CA LEU A 72 -2.35 -25.43 19.53
C LEU A 72 -2.82 -25.78 18.12
N TYR A 73 -2.53 -24.88 17.18
CA TYR A 73 -2.69 -25.12 15.74
C TYR A 73 -1.31 -25.15 15.08
N PHE A 74 -1.12 -26.04 14.12
CA PHE A 74 0.14 -26.10 13.37
C PHE A 74 -0.08 -26.30 11.88
N TRP A 75 0.82 -25.67 11.11
CA TRP A 75 0.93 -25.81 9.67
C TRP A 75 2.39 -26.11 9.34
N LYS A 76 2.64 -27.26 8.72
CA LYS A 76 3.99 -27.64 8.29
C LYS A 76 4.38 -26.92 7.01
N SER A 77 5.67 -26.60 6.88
CA SER A 77 6.27 -26.19 5.61
C SER A 77 6.06 -27.26 4.53
N PRO A 78 5.80 -26.88 3.26
CA PRO A 78 5.59 -25.51 2.76
C PRO A 78 4.13 -25.06 2.86
N GLY A 79 3.21 -25.82 3.46
CA GLY A 79 1.76 -25.58 3.48
C GLY A 79 1.26 -24.50 4.45
N SER A 80 2.09 -23.53 4.81
CA SER A 80 1.77 -22.46 5.76
C SER A 80 1.72 -21.07 5.09
N TYR A 81 1.32 -20.05 5.86
CA TYR A 81 1.33 -18.66 5.42
C TYR A 81 2.73 -18.17 5.01
N THR A 82 3.75 -18.42 5.85
CA THR A 82 5.12 -17.95 5.60
C THR A 82 5.91 -18.87 4.69
N GLY A 83 5.45 -20.10 4.42
CA GLY A 83 6.24 -21.13 3.76
C GLY A 83 7.16 -21.92 4.69
N GLN A 84 7.34 -21.48 5.95
CA GLN A 84 8.04 -22.23 7.01
C GLN A 84 7.03 -22.96 7.93
N ASP A 85 7.48 -23.70 8.93
CA ASP A 85 6.56 -24.17 9.96
C ASP A 85 5.91 -22.95 10.66
N VAL A 86 4.59 -23.03 10.86
CA VAL A 86 3.81 -22.03 11.60
C VAL A 86 3.06 -22.75 12.71
N VAL A 87 3.16 -22.21 13.92
CA VAL A 87 2.40 -22.67 15.09
C VAL A 87 1.64 -21.48 15.65
N GLU A 88 0.37 -21.69 16.00
CA GLU A 88 -0.44 -20.71 16.70
C GLU A 88 -0.87 -21.25 18.05
N LEU A 89 -0.66 -20.44 19.08
CA LEU A 89 -1.11 -20.68 20.44
C LEU A 89 -2.34 -19.81 20.71
N HIS A 90 -3.48 -20.45 20.93
CA HIS A 90 -4.76 -19.79 21.20
C HIS A 90 -5.07 -19.96 22.69
N LEU A 91 -5.16 -18.85 23.40
CA LEU A 91 -5.38 -18.82 24.85
C LEU A 91 -6.36 -17.71 25.21
N ILE A 92 -6.82 -17.66 26.47
CA ILE A 92 -7.65 -16.54 26.94
C ILE A 92 -6.87 -15.22 26.85
N SER A 93 -7.51 -14.16 26.38
CA SER A 93 -6.86 -12.86 26.23
C SER A 93 -6.87 -12.10 27.56
N ASN A 94 -5.76 -12.26 28.29
CA ASN A 94 -5.42 -11.49 29.47
C ASN A 94 -3.98 -10.97 29.26
N PRO A 95 -3.76 -9.63 29.27
CA PRO A 95 -2.45 -9.05 28.96
C PRO A 95 -1.31 -9.61 29.82
N TRP A 96 -1.55 -9.86 31.11
CA TRP A 96 -0.53 -10.40 32.00
C TRP A 96 -0.14 -11.84 31.64
N ILE A 97 -1.10 -12.69 31.28
CA ILE A 97 -0.84 -14.08 30.86
C ILE A 97 -0.07 -14.08 29.53
N VAL A 98 -0.45 -13.21 28.60
CA VAL A 98 0.20 -13.07 27.29
C VAL A 98 1.65 -12.60 27.46
N ASP A 99 1.90 -11.56 28.25
CA ASP A 99 3.25 -11.05 28.53
C ASP A 99 4.12 -12.10 29.24
N PHE A 100 3.53 -12.83 30.20
CA PHE A 100 4.22 -13.92 30.88
C PHE A 100 4.65 -15.01 29.90
N LEU A 101 3.74 -15.45 29.02
CA LEU A 101 4.02 -16.45 27.99
C LEU A 101 5.10 -15.97 27.01
N PHE A 102 5.06 -14.71 26.55
CA PHE A 102 6.15 -14.15 25.74
C PHE A 102 7.49 -14.17 26.47
N SER A 103 7.55 -13.81 27.75
CA SER A 103 8.80 -13.87 28.51
C SER A 103 9.39 -15.29 28.52
N LYS A 104 8.53 -16.31 28.67
CA LYS A 104 8.95 -17.71 28.66
C LYS A 104 9.37 -18.20 27.29
N LEU A 105 8.71 -17.74 26.22
CA LEU A 105 9.16 -17.98 24.86
C LEU A 105 10.54 -17.33 24.63
N PHE A 106 10.75 -16.10 25.07
CA PHE A 106 12.03 -15.41 24.89
C PHE A 106 13.19 -16.09 25.65
N GLU A 107 12.94 -16.56 26.88
CA GLU A 107 13.90 -17.38 27.64
C GLU A 107 14.31 -18.67 26.89
N GLN A 108 13.43 -19.21 26.03
CA GLN A 108 13.66 -20.42 25.23
C GLN A 108 14.21 -20.15 23.82
N GLY A 109 14.63 -18.89 23.59
CA GLY A 109 15.29 -18.48 22.35
C GLY A 109 14.36 -18.16 21.19
N PHE A 110 13.06 -17.99 21.44
CA PHE A 110 12.16 -17.39 20.47
C PHE A 110 12.39 -15.87 20.46
N ARG A 111 12.47 -15.24 19.29
CA ARG A 111 12.70 -13.80 19.16
C ARG A 111 11.38 -13.07 18.91
N PRO A 112 11.17 -11.83 19.41
CA PRO A 112 10.05 -11.02 18.94
C PRO A 112 10.16 -10.75 17.44
N ALA A 113 9.05 -10.90 16.71
CA ALA A 113 9.00 -10.55 15.29
C ALA A 113 9.09 -9.04 15.09
N ASN A 114 9.76 -8.62 14.02
CA ASN A 114 9.71 -7.24 13.56
C ASN A 114 8.36 -6.91 12.90
N PRO A 115 8.00 -5.62 12.80
CA PRO A 115 6.87 -5.17 11.98
C PRO A 115 6.89 -5.81 10.57
N GLY A 116 5.78 -6.45 10.18
CA GLY A 116 5.64 -7.08 8.87
C GLY A 116 6.49 -8.33 8.61
N GLU A 117 7.27 -8.83 9.58
CA GLU A 117 8.26 -9.90 9.34
C GLU A 117 7.62 -11.22 8.86
N PHE A 118 6.42 -11.56 9.34
CA PHE A 118 5.69 -12.76 8.87
C PHE A 118 5.35 -12.66 7.38
N THR A 119 4.84 -11.50 6.94
CA THR A 119 4.51 -11.24 5.53
C THR A 119 5.78 -11.12 4.68
N LEU A 120 6.87 -10.55 5.21
CA LEU A 120 8.17 -10.53 4.54
C LEU A 120 8.69 -11.96 4.30
N ARG A 121 8.61 -12.85 5.29
CA ARG A 121 8.99 -14.27 5.11
C ARG A 121 8.11 -14.97 4.09
N ALA A 122 6.80 -14.70 4.10
CA ALA A 122 5.89 -15.20 3.07
C ALA A 122 6.33 -14.73 1.66
N PHE A 123 6.70 -13.46 1.52
CA PHE A 123 7.20 -12.90 0.27
C PHE A 123 8.51 -13.56 -0.19
N LEU A 124 9.50 -13.67 0.71
CA LEU A 124 10.80 -14.29 0.43
C LEU A 124 10.67 -15.78 0.04
N ASN A 125 9.70 -16.49 0.61
CA ASN A 125 9.40 -17.88 0.27
C ASN A 125 8.42 -18.03 -0.92
N GLY A 126 8.14 -16.94 -1.66
CA GLY A 126 7.29 -16.97 -2.85
C GLY A 126 5.81 -17.30 -2.58
N LYS A 127 5.33 -17.11 -1.34
CA LYS A 127 3.92 -17.34 -0.96
C LYS A 127 3.00 -16.19 -1.32
N VAL A 128 3.54 -14.97 -1.36
CA VAL A 128 2.81 -13.75 -1.68
C VAL A 128 3.69 -12.87 -2.55
N ASP A 129 3.10 -12.16 -3.50
CA ASP A 129 3.77 -11.12 -4.28
C ASP A 129 3.65 -9.72 -3.59
N ILE A 130 4.38 -8.72 -4.08
CA ILE A 130 4.36 -7.36 -3.50
C ILE A 130 2.96 -6.72 -3.54
N ALA A 131 2.18 -6.92 -4.60
CA ALA A 131 0.85 -6.34 -4.68
C ALA A 131 -0.11 -7.00 -3.69
N GLN A 132 0.07 -8.30 -3.43
CA GLN A 132 -0.63 -9.02 -2.38
C GLN A 132 -0.20 -8.55 -1.00
N VAL A 133 1.08 -8.26 -0.77
CA VAL A 133 1.57 -7.65 0.49
C VAL A 133 0.82 -6.35 0.79
N ASP A 134 0.74 -5.44 -0.19
CA ASP A 134 -0.02 -4.19 -0.07
C ASP A 134 -1.53 -4.43 0.09
N ALA A 135 -2.07 -5.45 -0.60
CA ALA A 135 -3.48 -5.82 -0.50
C ALA A 135 -3.85 -6.32 0.89
N ILE A 136 -2.99 -7.13 1.54
CA ILE A 136 -3.19 -7.60 2.92
C ILE A 136 -3.34 -6.40 3.85
N HIS A 137 -2.50 -5.38 3.68
CA HIS A 137 -2.60 -4.16 4.49
C HIS A 137 -3.90 -3.40 4.24
N GLN A 138 -4.28 -3.22 2.97
CA GLN A 138 -5.51 -2.55 2.59
C GLN A 138 -6.76 -3.28 3.09
N VAL A 139 -6.76 -4.63 3.14
CA VAL A 139 -7.87 -5.41 3.72
C VAL A 139 -8.01 -5.12 5.21
N ILE A 140 -6.89 -5.06 5.95
CA ILE A 140 -6.89 -4.81 7.39
C ILE A 140 -7.38 -3.39 7.72
N GLU A 141 -7.01 -2.39 6.91
CA GLU A 141 -7.38 -0.99 7.14
C GLU A 141 -8.71 -0.57 6.50
N ALA A 142 -9.32 -1.44 5.68
CA ALA A 142 -10.53 -1.10 4.94
C ALA A 142 -11.67 -0.68 5.88
N SER A 143 -12.07 0.60 5.77
CA SER A 143 -13.16 1.19 6.52
C SER A 143 -14.46 1.34 5.70
N SER A 144 -14.46 0.87 4.44
CA SER A 144 -15.62 0.91 3.55
C SER A 144 -15.78 -0.39 2.73
N PRO A 145 -17.01 -0.77 2.35
CA PRO A 145 -17.26 -1.96 1.51
C PRO A 145 -16.57 -1.91 0.15
N ASP A 146 -16.50 -0.73 -0.49
CA ASP A 146 -15.80 -0.56 -1.77
C ASP A 146 -14.29 -0.73 -1.62
N GLY A 147 -13.70 -0.13 -0.58
CA GLY A 147 -12.28 -0.31 -0.24
C GLY A 147 -11.93 -1.78 0.05
N LEU A 148 -12.77 -2.47 0.81
CA LEU A 148 -12.60 -3.89 1.12
C LEU A 148 -12.66 -4.76 -0.15
N ASN A 149 -13.67 -4.56 -1.02
CA ASN A 149 -13.81 -5.32 -2.26
C ASN A 149 -12.62 -5.14 -3.20
N LYS A 150 -12.09 -3.90 -3.30
CA LYS A 150 -10.89 -3.61 -4.08
C LYS A 150 -9.66 -4.31 -3.51
N ALA A 151 -9.48 -4.26 -2.19
CA ALA A 151 -8.36 -4.90 -1.52
C ALA A 151 -8.42 -6.44 -1.67
N LEU A 152 -9.60 -7.05 -1.53
CA LEU A 152 -9.82 -8.47 -1.78
C LEU A 152 -9.55 -8.87 -3.23
N GLY A 153 -9.92 -8.03 -4.20
CA GLY A 153 -9.61 -8.26 -5.61
C GLY A 153 -8.10 -8.22 -5.93
N LYS A 154 -7.34 -7.38 -5.23
CA LYS A 154 -5.86 -7.36 -5.31
C LYS A 154 -5.26 -8.59 -4.63
N LEU A 155 -5.79 -8.99 -3.46
CA LEU A 155 -5.33 -10.14 -2.70
C LEU A 155 -5.51 -11.47 -3.46
N ALA A 156 -6.60 -11.59 -4.22
CA ALA A 156 -6.94 -12.76 -5.02
C ALA A 156 -6.05 -12.99 -6.27
N GLY A 157 -4.98 -12.20 -6.48
CA GLY A 157 -3.91 -12.55 -7.43
C GLY A 157 -4.11 -12.15 -8.90
N GLY A 158 -5.10 -11.30 -9.22
CA GLY A 158 -5.50 -11.06 -10.62
C GLY A 158 -4.53 -10.29 -11.54
N VAL A 159 -3.29 -9.99 -11.13
CA VAL A 159 -2.34 -9.18 -11.93
C VAL A 159 -1.01 -9.89 -12.20
N PHE A 160 -0.54 -10.77 -11.32
CA PHE A 160 0.84 -11.30 -11.36
C PHE A 160 0.97 -12.75 -11.83
N ASP A 161 -0.08 -13.57 -11.80
CA ASP A 161 -0.01 -14.94 -12.37
C ASP A 161 0.43 -14.96 -13.84
N PRO A 162 -0.04 -14.04 -14.72
CA PRO A 162 0.48 -13.95 -16.09
C PRO A 162 1.94 -13.51 -16.15
N LEU A 163 2.41 -12.69 -15.19
CA LEU A 163 3.78 -12.17 -15.18
C LEU A 163 4.81 -13.22 -14.78
N HIS A 164 4.44 -14.15 -13.91
CA HIS A 164 5.27 -15.32 -13.62
C HIS A 164 5.50 -16.16 -14.88
N LYS A 165 4.43 -16.41 -15.66
CA LYS A 165 4.55 -17.12 -16.93
C LYS A 165 5.46 -16.37 -17.92
N VAL A 166 5.26 -15.06 -18.11
CA VAL A 166 6.12 -14.25 -18.99
C VAL A 166 7.58 -14.30 -18.54
N LYS A 167 7.84 -14.29 -17.23
CA LYS A 167 9.20 -14.37 -16.69
C LYS A 167 9.85 -15.72 -17.01
N ASP A 168 9.13 -16.82 -16.80
CA ASP A 168 9.65 -18.17 -17.08
C ASP A 168 9.91 -18.33 -18.59
N ASP A 169 8.97 -17.87 -19.43
CA ASP A 169 9.12 -17.87 -20.89
C ASP A 169 10.35 -17.04 -21.34
N LEU A 170 10.59 -15.88 -20.71
CA LEU A 170 11.71 -15.00 -21.00
C LEU A 170 13.06 -15.60 -20.58
N LEU A 171 13.13 -16.24 -19.41
CA LEU A 171 14.34 -16.92 -18.92
C LEU A 171 14.70 -18.13 -19.78
N ASN A 172 13.71 -18.93 -20.18
CA ASN A 172 13.93 -20.06 -21.07
C ASN A 172 14.44 -19.59 -22.43
N LEU A 173 13.82 -18.55 -23.01
CA LEU A 173 14.25 -18.00 -24.29
C LEU A 173 15.67 -17.41 -24.21
N LEU A 174 16.01 -16.70 -23.12
CA LEU A 174 17.37 -16.19 -22.92
C LEU A 174 18.38 -17.34 -22.83
N ALA A 175 18.07 -18.42 -22.10
CA ALA A 175 18.94 -19.59 -22.01
C ALA A 175 19.16 -20.25 -23.38
N ASP A 176 18.10 -20.38 -24.19
CA ASP A 176 18.20 -20.91 -25.55
C ASP A 176 19.08 -20.00 -26.45
N VAL A 177 18.92 -18.68 -26.36
CA VAL A 177 19.74 -17.73 -27.14
C VAL A 177 21.20 -17.74 -26.69
N GLU A 178 21.48 -17.78 -25.39
CA GLU A 178 22.85 -17.87 -24.86
C GLU A 178 23.52 -19.20 -25.23
N ALA A 179 22.78 -20.30 -25.20
CA ALA A 179 23.30 -21.58 -25.70
C ALA A 179 23.66 -21.49 -27.20
N ASN A 180 22.85 -20.85 -28.04
CA ASN A 180 23.19 -20.69 -29.46
C ASN A 180 24.45 -19.84 -29.68
N LEU A 181 24.70 -18.84 -28.84
CA LEU A 181 25.93 -18.05 -28.88
C LEU A 181 27.15 -18.92 -28.55
N ASP A 182 27.05 -19.72 -27.49
CA ASP A 182 28.13 -20.59 -27.00
C ASP A 182 28.47 -21.74 -27.99
N PHE A 183 27.47 -22.25 -28.72
CA PHE A 183 27.64 -23.34 -29.70
C PHE A 183 27.67 -22.89 -31.17
N SER A 184 27.84 -21.59 -31.43
CA SER A 184 27.82 -20.99 -32.78
C SER A 184 28.84 -21.58 -33.77
N THR A 185 29.89 -22.28 -33.30
CA THR A 185 30.90 -22.96 -34.13
C THR A 185 30.54 -24.38 -34.55
N GLU A 186 29.48 -24.97 -33.98
CA GLU A 186 29.17 -26.40 -34.14
C GLU A 186 28.06 -26.70 -35.19
N ASP A 187 27.62 -25.70 -35.98
CA ASP A 187 26.52 -25.80 -36.98
C ASP A 187 25.18 -26.33 -36.39
N ILE A 188 24.99 -26.18 -35.08
CA ILE A 188 23.76 -26.60 -34.37
C ILE A 188 22.92 -25.36 -34.07
N GLN A 189 21.80 -25.18 -34.76
CA GLN A 189 20.76 -24.21 -34.37
C GLN A 189 19.82 -24.86 -33.36
N ILE A 190 19.89 -24.42 -32.10
CA ILE A 190 19.08 -24.92 -30.99
C ILE A 190 17.63 -24.40 -31.09
N ILE A 191 17.45 -23.17 -31.58
CA ILE A 191 16.13 -22.56 -31.78
C ILE A 191 16.09 -21.76 -33.09
N GLY A 192 14.99 -21.87 -33.83
CA GLY A 192 14.77 -21.12 -35.08
C GLY A 192 14.08 -19.77 -34.86
N SER A 193 14.36 -18.80 -35.73
CA SER A 193 13.82 -17.43 -35.65
C SER A 193 12.29 -17.37 -35.55
N ASP A 194 11.57 -18.26 -36.24
CA ASP A 194 10.11 -18.33 -36.18
C ASP A 194 9.59 -18.68 -34.77
N ALA A 195 10.28 -19.58 -34.06
CA ALA A 195 9.93 -19.95 -32.69
C ALA A 195 10.21 -18.79 -31.73
N ILE A 196 11.35 -18.11 -31.89
CA ILE A 196 11.70 -16.91 -31.11
C ILE A 196 10.64 -15.82 -31.28
N LEU A 197 10.27 -15.50 -32.53
CA LEU A 197 9.27 -14.46 -32.86
C LEU A 197 7.90 -14.79 -32.25
N LYS A 198 7.49 -16.06 -32.31
CA LYS A 198 6.24 -16.51 -31.70
C LYS A 198 6.24 -16.27 -30.18
N THR A 199 7.28 -16.71 -29.49
CA THR A 199 7.40 -16.56 -28.03
C THR A 199 7.48 -15.08 -27.62
N LEU A 200 8.26 -14.26 -28.33
CA LEU A 200 8.30 -12.81 -28.13
C LEU A 200 6.94 -12.15 -28.36
N GLY A 201 6.19 -12.55 -29.39
CA GLY A 201 4.86 -12.04 -29.69
C GLY A 201 3.84 -12.33 -28.58
N GLU A 202 3.87 -13.55 -28.02
CA GLU A 202 3.01 -13.95 -26.90
C GLU A 202 3.35 -13.14 -25.63
N MET A 203 4.63 -12.91 -25.33
CA MET A 203 5.07 -12.09 -24.20
C MET A 203 4.69 -10.61 -24.38
N LEU A 204 4.91 -10.04 -25.58
CA LEU A 204 4.53 -8.67 -25.92
C LEU A 204 3.03 -8.43 -25.70
N ALA A 205 2.18 -9.37 -26.14
CA ALA A 205 0.73 -9.25 -25.95
C ALA A 205 0.36 -9.16 -24.46
N GLN A 206 0.99 -9.97 -23.61
CA GLN A 206 0.73 -9.99 -22.17
C GLN A 206 1.20 -8.69 -21.48
N ILE A 207 2.41 -8.21 -21.80
CA ILE A 207 2.94 -6.96 -21.25
C ILE A 207 2.14 -5.74 -21.74
N ILE A 208 1.70 -5.70 -23.01
CA ILE A 208 0.82 -4.62 -23.51
C ILE A 208 -0.50 -4.57 -22.74
N VAL A 209 -1.11 -5.74 -22.46
CA VAL A 209 -2.33 -5.80 -21.65
C VAL A 209 -2.06 -5.31 -20.23
N LEU A 210 -0.92 -5.67 -19.62
CA LEU A 210 -0.52 -5.17 -18.30
C LEU A 210 -0.37 -3.64 -18.31
N VAL A 211 0.41 -3.09 -19.24
CA VAL A 211 0.64 -1.64 -19.35
C VAL A 211 -0.69 -0.91 -19.53
N LYS A 212 -1.60 -1.39 -20.39
CA LYS A 212 -2.96 -0.80 -20.53
C LYS A 212 -3.77 -0.88 -19.24
N LYS A 213 -3.71 -2.01 -18.52
CA LYS A 213 -4.35 -2.15 -17.20
C LYS A 213 -3.75 -1.20 -16.16
N LEU A 214 -2.44 -0.99 -16.16
CA LEU A 214 -1.76 -0.05 -15.27
C LEU A 214 -2.08 1.41 -15.63
N GLN A 215 -2.20 1.76 -16.93
CA GLN A 215 -2.59 3.09 -17.40
C GLN A 215 -4.03 3.43 -17.04
N SER A 216 -4.97 2.48 -17.24
CA SER A 216 -6.37 2.63 -16.80
C SER A 216 -6.53 2.64 -15.28
N ARG A 217 -5.57 2.08 -14.54
CA ARG A 217 -5.49 2.14 -13.07
C ARG A 217 -4.78 3.40 -12.56
N GLY A 218 -3.89 4.02 -13.34
CA GLY A 218 -3.19 5.27 -13.01
C GLY A 218 -4.09 6.51 -12.96
N VAL A 219 -5.36 6.38 -13.39
CA VAL A 219 -6.40 7.42 -13.23
C VAL A 219 -7.00 7.40 -11.80
N GLY A 220 -6.55 6.50 -10.92
CA GLY A 220 -6.98 6.43 -9.53
C GLY A 220 -5.82 6.22 -8.56
N GLU A 221 -5.71 7.15 -7.60
CA GLU A 221 -5.03 7.00 -6.29
C GLU A 221 -3.55 7.42 -6.20
N ASP A 222 -3.30 8.71 -6.43
CA ASP A 222 -2.74 9.61 -5.39
C ASP A 222 -3.75 10.76 -5.25
N LYS A 223 -4.79 10.58 -4.43
CA LYS A 223 -5.80 11.62 -4.24
C LYS A 223 -5.32 12.58 -3.16
N VAL A 224 -4.90 13.77 -3.54
CA VAL A 224 -4.70 14.85 -2.57
C VAL A 224 -6.07 15.38 -2.17
N ARG A 225 -6.43 15.18 -0.89
CA ARG A 225 -7.68 15.71 -0.34
C ARG A 225 -7.49 17.15 0.11
N VAL A 226 -8.26 18.06 -0.48
CA VAL A 226 -8.24 19.48 -0.15
C VAL A 226 -9.60 19.86 0.43
N ILE A 227 -9.65 20.18 1.71
CA ILE A 227 -10.89 20.60 2.37
C ILE A 227 -10.93 22.11 2.55
N ILE A 228 -12.06 22.71 2.19
CA ILE A 228 -12.33 24.14 2.38
C ILE A 228 -13.17 24.28 3.66
N VAL A 229 -12.61 24.97 4.64
CA VAL A 229 -13.22 25.16 5.97
C VAL A 229 -13.26 26.63 6.35
N GLY A 230 -14.08 26.97 7.34
CA GLY A 230 -14.24 28.34 7.80
C GLY A 230 -15.66 28.66 8.27
N PRO A 231 -15.88 29.85 8.83
CA PRO A 231 -17.16 30.26 9.40
C PRO A 231 -18.27 30.31 8.33
N PRO A 232 -19.55 30.31 8.73
CA PRO A 232 -20.67 30.53 7.83
C PRO A 232 -20.48 31.82 7.04
N ASN A 233 -20.98 31.86 5.81
CA ASN A 233 -20.90 33.02 4.92
C ASN A 233 -19.49 33.51 4.56
N ALA A 234 -18.41 32.82 4.96
CA ALA A 234 -17.03 33.12 4.58
C ALA A 234 -16.67 32.82 3.10
N GLY A 235 -17.66 32.69 2.21
CA GLY A 235 -17.42 32.51 0.77
C GLY A 235 -16.90 31.13 0.32
N LYS A 236 -16.86 30.12 1.21
CA LYS A 236 -16.37 28.75 0.91
C LYS A 236 -16.98 28.11 -0.34
N SER A 237 -18.31 28.01 -0.39
CA SER A 237 -19.01 27.41 -1.53
C SER A 237 -18.85 28.21 -2.81
N SER A 238 -18.68 29.53 -2.72
CA SER A 238 -18.38 30.38 -3.88
C SER A 238 -16.97 30.11 -4.42
N LEU A 239 -15.98 29.99 -3.53
CA LEU A 239 -14.62 29.64 -3.88
C LEU A 239 -14.52 28.21 -4.45
N PHE A 240 -15.18 27.24 -3.81
CA PHE A 240 -15.31 25.86 -4.28
C PHE A 240 -15.82 25.81 -5.71
N ASN A 241 -16.96 26.47 -5.98
CA ASN A 241 -17.57 26.47 -7.31
C ASN A 241 -16.64 27.05 -8.38
N ILE A 242 -15.83 28.05 -8.05
CA ILE A 242 -14.89 28.65 -8.99
C ILE A 242 -13.70 27.73 -9.27
N LEU A 243 -13.14 27.13 -8.21
CA LEU A 243 -12.06 26.16 -8.31
C LEU A 243 -12.47 24.93 -9.14
N VAL A 244 -13.75 24.52 -9.05
CA VAL A 244 -14.32 23.44 -9.86
C VAL A 244 -14.64 23.89 -11.29
N ARG A 245 -15.26 25.06 -11.49
CA ARG A 245 -15.69 25.55 -12.83
C ARG A 245 -14.53 25.97 -13.74
N GLY A 246 -13.33 26.19 -13.19
CA GLY A 246 -12.13 26.47 -13.98
C GLY A 246 -11.66 25.31 -14.88
N GLN A 247 -12.34 24.15 -14.91
CA GLN A 247 -11.92 22.96 -15.64
C GLN A 247 -12.92 22.49 -16.70
N LYS A 248 -12.38 22.00 -17.82
CA LYS A 248 -13.12 21.31 -18.89
C LYS A 248 -13.00 19.78 -18.73
N SER A 249 -13.73 19.15 -17.81
CA SER A 249 -14.00 17.70 -17.87
C SER A 249 -14.99 17.25 -16.79
N LEU A 250 -16.10 16.63 -17.22
CA LEU A 250 -17.06 15.79 -16.48
C LEU A 250 -17.32 16.14 -14.99
N VAL A 251 -18.02 17.25 -14.77
CA VAL A 251 -18.72 17.49 -13.50
C VAL A 251 -20.08 16.77 -13.56
N SER A 252 -20.34 15.84 -12.65
CA SER A 252 -21.71 15.39 -12.38
C SER A 252 -22.32 16.35 -11.36
N PRO A 253 -23.35 17.14 -11.71
CA PRO A 253 -24.03 17.96 -10.73
C PRO A 253 -25.12 17.12 -10.06
N ILE A 254 -25.01 16.91 -8.75
CA ILE A 254 -26.20 16.63 -7.93
C ILE A 254 -26.52 17.93 -7.19
N PRO A 255 -27.52 18.71 -7.64
CA PRO A 255 -27.89 19.94 -6.97
C PRO A 255 -28.75 19.61 -5.74
N GLY A 256 -28.36 20.11 -4.56
CA GLY A 256 -29.20 20.02 -3.36
C GLY A 256 -28.52 20.38 -2.05
N THR A 257 -28.72 21.62 -1.60
CA THR A 257 -28.61 22.14 -0.21
C THR A 257 -27.24 22.29 0.47
N THR A 258 -26.99 23.49 1.00
CA THR A 258 -25.86 23.93 1.85
C THR A 258 -25.85 23.32 3.27
N ARG A 259 -26.34 22.08 3.40
CA ARG A 259 -26.28 21.30 4.64
C ARG A 259 -25.46 20.03 4.51
N ASP A 260 -25.20 19.60 3.27
CA ASP A 260 -24.45 18.39 2.97
C ASP A 260 -23.07 18.75 2.39
N MET A 261 -22.07 17.97 2.76
CA MET A 261 -20.70 18.14 2.30
C MET A 261 -20.60 17.88 0.80
N VAL A 262 -20.07 18.83 0.03
CA VAL A 262 -19.99 18.72 -1.43
C VAL A 262 -18.57 18.35 -1.82
N THR A 263 -18.43 17.26 -2.59
CA THR A 263 -17.13 16.77 -3.08
C THR A 263 -17.05 16.88 -4.59
N SER A 264 -15.90 17.33 -5.11
CA SER A 264 -15.64 17.36 -6.55
C SER A 264 -14.21 16.96 -6.85
N ARG A 265 -14.00 16.28 -7.98
CA ARG A 265 -12.67 15.90 -8.47
C ARG A 265 -12.19 16.89 -9.51
N ILE A 266 -10.96 17.36 -9.35
CA ILE A 266 -10.36 18.38 -10.19
C ILE A 266 -8.92 18.01 -10.53
N GLU A 267 -8.48 18.34 -11.74
CA GLU A 267 -7.13 18.08 -12.27
C GLU A 267 -6.33 19.39 -12.38
N TRP A 268 -5.33 19.60 -11.53
CA TRP A 268 -4.47 20.79 -11.60
C TRP A 268 -3.04 20.38 -11.96
N GLY A 269 -2.58 20.79 -13.15
CA GLY A 269 -1.30 20.32 -13.68
C GLY A 269 -1.38 18.83 -13.98
N ASP A 270 -0.36 18.06 -13.60
CA ASP A 270 -0.32 16.59 -13.74
C ASP A 270 -0.83 15.85 -12.49
N SER A 271 -1.61 16.52 -11.64
CA SER A 271 -2.06 15.98 -10.34
C SER A 271 -3.58 16.04 -10.18
N PHE A 272 -4.14 15.00 -9.54
CA PHE A 272 -5.56 14.90 -9.24
C PHE A 272 -5.86 15.28 -7.78
N PHE A 273 -6.86 16.13 -7.60
CA PHE A 273 -7.30 16.64 -6.30
C PHE A 273 -8.76 16.27 -6.06
N GLU A 274 -9.08 15.92 -4.82
CA GLU A 274 -10.46 15.79 -4.34
C GLU A 274 -10.76 17.01 -3.46
N LEU A 275 -11.53 17.94 -4.01
CA LEU A 275 -11.93 19.17 -3.32
C LEU A 275 -13.21 18.92 -2.53
N ILE A 276 -13.22 19.35 -1.27
CA ILE A 276 -14.31 19.11 -0.32
C ILE A 276 -14.78 20.46 0.23
N ASP A 277 -16.05 20.83 0.03
CA ASP A 277 -16.68 21.99 0.67
C ASP A 277 -17.38 21.53 1.96
N ALA A 278 -16.85 21.96 3.11
CA ALA A 278 -17.43 21.64 4.41
C ALA A 278 -18.49 22.69 4.82
N PRO A 279 -19.56 22.29 5.52
CA PRO A 279 -20.48 23.23 6.15
C PRO A 279 -19.75 24.25 7.05
N GLY A 280 -20.31 25.45 7.17
CA GLY A 280 -19.75 26.48 8.07
C GLY A 280 -19.80 26.04 9.54
N ILE A 281 -18.76 26.33 10.29
CA ILE A 281 -18.65 25.99 11.73
C ILE A 281 -19.09 27.20 12.56
N GLU A 282 -20.12 27.04 13.40
CA GLU A 282 -20.62 28.03 14.36
C GLU A 282 -20.34 27.61 15.81
N ASP A 283 -20.30 28.57 16.73
CA ASP A 283 -20.33 28.33 18.18
C ASP A 283 -21.74 27.84 18.58
N GLY A 284 -21.88 26.51 18.65
CA GLY A 284 -23.16 25.82 18.61
C GLY A 284 -24.15 26.16 19.74
N ARG A 285 -25.44 26.24 19.37
CA ARG A 285 -26.57 26.26 20.31
C ARG A 285 -27.54 25.08 20.13
N ASN A 286 -27.43 24.27 19.06
CA ASN A 286 -28.34 23.12 18.80
C ASN A 286 -27.66 21.75 18.59
N LEU A 287 -28.40 20.67 18.87
CA LEU A 287 -27.96 19.27 18.75
C LEU A 287 -27.61 18.82 17.31
N ILE A 288 -28.25 19.42 16.29
CA ILE A 288 -28.00 19.13 14.86
C ILE A 288 -26.64 19.73 14.42
N GLU A 289 -26.27 20.88 14.98
CA GLU A 289 -25.00 21.58 14.69
C GLU A 289 -23.79 20.76 15.18
N LYS A 290 -23.92 20.02 16.29
CA LYS A 290 -22.87 19.12 16.79
C LYS A 290 -22.54 17.95 15.84
N GLN A 291 -23.54 17.41 15.13
CA GLN A 291 -23.30 16.32 14.16
C GLN A 291 -22.54 16.83 12.93
N ALA A 292 -22.93 18.00 12.42
CA ALA A 292 -22.23 18.66 11.30
C ALA A 292 -20.78 19.01 11.68
N GLN A 293 -20.55 19.47 12.91
CA GLN A 293 -19.22 19.78 13.43
C GLN A 293 -18.36 18.52 13.60
N ASN A 294 -18.92 17.41 14.08
CA ASN A 294 -18.22 16.12 14.17
C ASN A 294 -17.84 15.54 12.79
N LEU A 295 -18.70 15.70 11.79
CA LEU A 295 -18.44 15.30 10.40
C LEU A 295 -17.31 16.14 9.79
N ALA A 296 -17.37 17.46 9.93
CA ALA A 296 -16.32 18.36 9.46
C ALA A 296 -14.97 18.06 10.13
N THR A 297 -14.97 17.74 11.42
CA THR A 297 -13.76 17.39 12.18
C THR A 297 -13.09 16.11 11.66
N LYS A 298 -13.87 15.06 11.38
CA LYS A 298 -13.34 13.81 10.80
C LYS A 298 -12.74 14.02 9.41
N GLU A 299 -13.36 14.86 8.59
CA GLU A 299 -12.89 15.12 7.23
C GLU A 299 -11.67 16.04 7.21
N ILE A 300 -11.56 16.95 8.19
CA ILE A 300 -10.35 17.72 8.48
C ILE A 300 -9.17 16.79 8.79
N GLU A 301 -9.36 15.76 9.63
CA GLU A 301 -8.31 14.77 9.96
C GLU A 301 -7.88 13.92 8.75
N LEU A 302 -8.82 13.64 7.84
CA LEU A 302 -8.57 12.84 6.62
C LEU A 302 -8.01 13.65 5.45
N SER A 303 -7.87 14.97 5.58
CA SER A 303 -7.46 15.86 4.49
C SER A 303 -5.96 16.12 4.48
N ASP A 304 -5.38 16.19 3.27
CA ASP A 304 -3.95 16.46 3.08
C ASP A 304 -3.62 17.95 3.16
N VAL A 305 -4.56 18.79 2.73
CA VAL A 305 -4.47 20.25 2.73
C VAL A 305 -5.77 20.84 3.26
N ILE A 306 -5.66 21.72 4.24
CA ILE A 306 -6.79 22.53 4.72
C ILE A 306 -6.68 23.92 4.14
N VAL A 307 -7.75 24.38 3.50
CA VAL A 307 -7.92 25.75 3.03
C VAL A 307 -8.87 26.45 3.98
N TYR A 308 -8.33 27.24 4.90
CA TYR A 308 -9.12 28.03 5.84
C TYR A 308 -9.52 29.36 5.21
N CYS A 309 -10.83 29.54 5.00
CA CYS A 309 -11.42 30.74 4.45
C CYS A 309 -12.04 31.58 5.58
N ALA A 310 -11.64 32.84 5.69
CA ALA A 310 -12.40 33.83 6.45
C ALA A 310 -12.52 35.13 5.65
N ASP A 311 -13.53 35.93 5.97
CA ASP A 311 -13.53 37.36 5.66
C ASP A 311 -13.02 38.15 6.88
N ASN A 312 -12.93 39.48 6.76
CA ASN A 312 -12.29 40.32 7.77
C ASN A 312 -12.97 40.24 9.15
N ASP A 313 -14.27 39.96 9.20
CA ASP A 313 -15.05 39.91 10.44
C ASP A 313 -14.88 38.59 11.21
N HIS A 314 -14.35 37.53 10.56
CA HIS A 314 -14.35 36.18 11.11
C HIS A 314 -12.95 35.52 11.21
N HIS A 315 -11.88 36.32 11.19
CA HIS A 315 -10.50 35.81 11.35
C HIS A 315 -10.20 35.24 12.76
N LEU A 316 -11.08 35.49 13.73
CA LEU A 316 -10.94 35.11 15.15
C LEU A 316 -11.15 33.60 15.42
N TYR A 317 -11.65 32.84 14.46
CA TYR A 317 -11.92 31.39 14.62
C TYR A 317 -10.73 30.50 14.25
N LEU A 318 -9.57 31.08 13.93
CA LEU A 318 -8.39 30.36 13.46
C LEU A 318 -7.83 29.39 14.52
N ASP A 319 -7.89 29.77 15.80
CA ASP A 319 -7.31 28.99 16.91
C ASP A 319 -7.95 27.61 17.07
N ALA A 320 -9.22 27.47 16.70
CA ALA A 320 -9.92 26.18 16.71
C ALA A 320 -9.37 25.19 15.67
N PHE A 321 -8.72 25.67 14.61
CA PHE A 321 -8.17 24.84 13.53
C PHE A 321 -6.66 24.59 13.65
N LEU A 322 -5.96 25.39 14.45
CA LEU A 322 -4.51 25.25 14.70
C LEU A 322 -4.17 24.07 15.64
N ASN A 323 -5.17 23.51 16.33
CA ASN A 323 -4.99 22.38 17.25
C ASN A 323 -5.05 21.00 16.56
N PHE A 324 -5.38 20.95 15.27
CA PHE A 324 -5.32 19.71 14.51
C PHE A 324 -3.87 19.44 14.08
N ASP A 325 -3.46 18.17 14.14
CA ASP A 325 -2.15 17.69 13.65
C ASP A 325 -2.17 17.61 12.11
N VAL A 326 -2.47 18.74 11.48
CA VAL A 326 -2.70 18.84 10.03
C VAL A 326 -1.38 19.04 9.33
N LYS A 327 -1.15 18.23 8.31
CA LYS A 327 0.12 18.18 7.58
C LYS A 327 0.33 19.36 6.61
N SER A 328 -0.69 20.19 6.31
CA SER A 328 -0.57 21.41 5.50
C SER A 328 -1.80 22.33 5.67
N PHE A 329 -1.57 23.64 5.88
CA PHE A 329 -2.62 24.61 6.20
C PHE A 329 -2.45 25.91 5.40
N VAL A 330 -3.43 26.25 4.58
CA VAL A 330 -3.44 27.44 3.70
C VAL A 330 -4.49 28.43 4.18
N LYS A 331 -4.07 29.67 4.48
CA LYS A 331 -4.93 30.76 4.98
C LYS A 331 -5.40 31.64 3.83
N VAL A 332 -6.72 31.80 3.69
CA VAL A 332 -7.35 32.51 2.58
C VAL A 332 -8.29 33.60 3.09
N ALA A 333 -8.02 34.85 2.73
CA ALA A 333 -8.92 35.97 2.95
C ALA A 333 -9.86 36.06 1.74
N THR A 334 -11.12 35.67 1.94
CA THR A 334 -12.15 35.73 0.90
C THR A 334 -12.78 37.13 0.83
N LYS A 335 -13.52 37.43 -0.25
CA LYS A 335 -14.18 38.73 -0.48
C LYS A 335 -13.20 39.93 -0.47
N SER A 336 -11.97 39.71 -0.94
CA SER A 336 -10.92 40.74 -0.95
C SER A 336 -11.21 41.94 -1.86
N ASP A 337 -12.26 41.85 -2.69
CA ASP A 337 -12.83 42.97 -3.45
C ASP A 337 -13.57 43.99 -2.57
N ILE A 338 -14.06 43.56 -1.40
CA ILE A 338 -14.82 44.40 -0.46
C ILE A 338 -13.95 44.84 0.71
N SER A 339 -13.15 43.93 1.27
CA SER A 339 -12.31 44.19 2.43
C SER A 339 -10.99 43.43 2.34
N ARG A 340 -9.87 44.12 2.56
CA ARG A 340 -8.55 43.49 2.60
C ARG A 340 -8.36 42.78 3.93
N GLY A 341 -8.04 41.48 3.89
CA GLY A 341 -7.69 40.69 5.07
C GLY A 341 -6.23 40.85 5.50
N PRO A 342 -5.75 40.04 6.45
CA PRO A 342 -4.36 40.07 6.93
C PRO A 342 -3.34 39.92 5.79
N ASP A 343 -2.24 40.67 5.82
CA ASP A 343 -1.23 40.69 4.74
C ASP A 343 -0.51 39.35 4.55
N ASN A 344 -0.53 38.47 5.55
CA ASN A 344 0.07 37.14 5.50
C ASN A 344 -0.87 36.03 4.98
N TRP A 345 -2.05 36.39 4.44
CA TRP A 345 -3.03 35.45 3.90
C TRP A 345 -3.14 35.61 2.38
N ILE A 346 -3.57 34.56 1.69
CA ILE A 346 -3.86 34.64 0.26
C ILE A 346 -5.18 35.39 0.09
N HIS A 347 -5.13 36.56 -0.55
CA HIS A 347 -6.31 37.38 -0.82
C HIS A 347 -7.02 36.88 -2.06
N THR A 348 -8.28 36.46 -1.90
CA THR A 348 -9.11 35.94 -2.99
C THR A 348 -10.43 36.69 -3.11
N SER A 349 -10.91 36.82 -4.34
CA SER A 349 -12.29 37.24 -4.62
C SER A 349 -12.93 36.30 -5.62
N SER A 350 -14.02 35.66 -5.18
CA SER A 350 -14.87 34.86 -6.04
C SER A 350 -15.62 35.70 -7.09
N PHE A 351 -15.76 37.01 -6.90
CA PHE A 351 -16.46 37.89 -7.82
C PHE A 351 -15.55 38.42 -8.92
N THR A 352 -14.34 38.87 -8.56
CA THR A 352 -13.38 39.45 -9.52
C THR A 352 -12.34 38.44 -10.02
N MET A 353 -12.39 37.19 -9.55
CA MET A 353 -11.39 36.14 -9.78
C MET A 353 -9.98 36.48 -9.24
N LEU A 354 -9.86 37.53 -8.42
CA LEU A 354 -8.59 37.94 -7.82
C LEU A 354 -8.00 36.79 -6.98
N GLY A 355 -6.72 36.50 -7.16
CA GLY A 355 -5.92 35.60 -6.31
C GLY A 355 -6.29 34.11 -6.36
N VAL A 356 -7.28 33.71 -7.18
CA VAL A 356 -7.69 32.31 -7.33
C VAL A 356 -6.57 31.46 -7.91
N ASP A 357 -5.84 31.97 -8.91
CA ASP A 357 -4.70 31.27 -9.50
C ASP A 357 -3.52 31.17 -8.52
N VAL A 358 -3.32 32.20 -7.70
CA VAL A 358 -2.29 32.19 -6.63
C VAL A 358 -2.61 31.12 -5.59
N LEU A 359 -3.88 31.02 -5.17
CA LEU A 359 -4.34 29.96 -4.28
C LEU A 359 -4.11 28.57 -4.89
N LYS A 360 -4.51 28.37 -6.15
CA LYS A 360 -4.31 27.11 -6.86
C LYS A 360 -2.83 26.71 -6.90
N ASN A 361 -1.95 27.62 -7.32
CA ASN A 361 -0.52 27.35 -7.39
C ASN A 361 0.08 27.07 -6.01
N THR A 362 -0.36 27.79 -4.97
CA THR A 362 0.10 27.55 -3.60
C THR A 362 -0.28 26.16 -3.10
N ILE A 363 -1.49 25.67 -3.42
CA ILE A 363 -1.92 24.30 -3.08
C ILE A 363 -1.06 23.27 -3.81
N ILE A 364 -0.79 23.48 -5.11
CA ILE A 364 0.08 22.61 -5.91
C ILE A 364 1.49 22.58 -5.33
N GLU A 365 2.07 23.73 -4.99
CA GLU A 365 3.41 23.84 -4.43
C GLU A 365 3.54 23.15 -3.07
N HIS A 366 2.55 23.31 -2.18
CA HIS A 366 2.55 22.62 -0.88
C HIS A 366 2.52 21.09 -1.04
N VAL A 367 1.78 20.62 -2.04
CA VAL A 367 1.71 19.19 -2.37
C VAL A 367 3.01 18.71 -2.99
N GLN A 368 3.61 19.49 -3.91
CA GLN A 368 4.87 19.14 -4.57
C GLN A 368 6.08 19.18 -3.63
N GLN A 369 6.17 20.14 -2.71
CA GLN A 369 7.24 20.19 -1.71
C GLN A 369 7.19 19.01 -0.75
N LYS A 370 5.99 18.51 -0.46
CA LYS A 370 5.76 17.29 0.35
C LYS A 370 6.02 16.02 -0.48
N ASN A 371 5.61 16.00 -1.74
CA ASN A 371 5.87 14.91 -2.68
C ASN A 371 7.34 14.83 -3.14
N GLY A 372 8.12 15.91 -3.00
CA GLY A 372 9.57 15.89 -3.19
C GLY A 372 10.31 14.99 -2.17
N ALA A 373 9.64 14.60 -1.09
CA ALA A 373 10.11 13.59 -0.14
C ALA A 373 9.21 12.33 -0.10
N ALA A 374 8.09 12.31 -0.82
CA ALA A 374 7.21 11.14 -0.91
C ALA A 374 7.60 10.30 -2.13
N SER A 375 8.11 9.10 -1.84
CA SER A 375 8.32 7.99 -2.76
C SER A 375 7.41 8.05 -3.98
N VAL A 376 7.99 8.05 -5.19
CA VAL A 376 7.30 7.61 -6.42
C VAL A 376 6.45 6.40 -6.04
N SER A 377 5.12 6.52 -6.14
CA SER A 377 4.16 5.47 -5.80
C SER A 377 4.62 4.15 -6.44
N GLY A 378 4.51 3.03 -5.71
CA GLY A 378 4.89 1.71 -6.21
C GLY A 378 4.28 1.40 -7.58
N LEU A 379 3.07 1.93 -7.85
CA LEU A 379 2.38 1.83 -9.13
C LEU A 379 3.05 2.62 -10.26
N ALA A 380 3.51 3.86 -10.02
CA ALA A 380 4.21 4.66 -11.02
C ALA A 380 5.56 4.03 -11.39
N ARG A 381 6.24 3.43 -10.40
CA ARG A 381 7.48 2.68 -10.61
C ARG A 381 7.24 1.39 -11.38
N ILE A 382 6.25 0.58 -11.00
CA ILE A 382 5.84 -0.63 -11.73
C ILE A 382 5.46 -0.29 -13.17
N HIS A 383 4.74 0.82 -13.38
CA HIS A 383 4.42 1.31 -14.71
C HIS A 383 5.67 1.71 -15.51
N GLY A 384 6.64 2.39 -14.88
CA GLY A 384 7.93 2.71 -15.50
C GLY A 384 8.67 1.46 -15.98
N TYR A 385 8.87 0.48 -15.10
CA TYR A 385 9.52 -0.78 -15.44
C TYR A 385 8.74 -1.61 -16.46
N ALA A 386 7.40 -1.58 -16.43
CA ALA A 386 6.57 -2.26 -17.43
C ALA A 386 6.74 -1.67 -18.83
N ASN A 387 6.91 -0.34 -18.94
CA ASN A 387 7.21 0.30 -20.23
C ASN A 387 8.63 -0.01 -20.70
N LEU A 388 9.62 0.02 -19.81
CA LEU A 388 10.99 -0.36 -20.15
C LEU A 388 11.05 -1.80 -20.66
N CYS A 389 10.44 -2.75 -19.93
CA CYS A 389 10.32 -4.15 -20.35
C CYS A 389 9.63 -4.28 -21.72
N LEU A 390 8.55 -3.54 -21.96
CA LEU A 390 7.88 -3.51 -23.26
C LEU A 390 8.80 -3.04 -24.40
N ASP A 391 9.59 -2.00 -24.15
CA ASP A 391 10.51 -1.45 -25.15
C ASP A 391 11.68 -2.41 -25.43
N ASN A 392 12.22 -3.08 -24.41
CA ASN A 392 13.23 -4.12 -24.59
C ASN A 392 12.68 -5.30 -25.41
N LEU A 393 11.47 -5.79 -25.11
CA LEU A 393 10.84 -6.87 -25.87
C LEU A 393 10.58 -6.49 -27.34
N ARG A 394 10.22 -5.22 -27.60
CA ARG A 394 10.08 -4.71 -28.98
C ARG A 394 11.42 -4.66 -29.71
N ARG A 395 12.49 -4.26 -29.03
CA ARG A 395 13.84 -4.26 -29.60
C ARG A 395 14.35 -5.67 -29.85
N ALA A 396 14.14 -6.61 -28.93
CA ALA A 396 14.41 -8.02 -29.13
C ALA A 396 13.67 -8.58 -30.36
N HIS A 397 12.38 -8.28 -30.49
CA HIS A 397 11.59 -8.69 -31.66
C HIS A 397 12.12 -8.07 -32.97
N HIS A 398 12.56 -6.80 -32.94
CA HIS A 398 13.19 -6.16 -34.09
C HIS A 398 14.50 -6.87 -34.47
N CYS A 399 15.34 -7.22 -33.50
CA CYS A 399 16.60 -7.92 -33.75
C CYS A 399 16.38 -9.22 -34.53
N VAL A 400 15.39 -10.01 -34.13
CA VAL A 400 15.09 -11.29 -34.81
C VAL A 400 14.52 -11.07 -36.21
N LEU A 401 13.66 -10.06 -36.39
CA LEU A 401 13.01 -9.78 -37.68
C LEU A 401 14.00 -9.28 -38.74
N PHE A 402 15.02 -8.53 -38.34
CA PHE A 402 16.02 -7.94 -39.23
C PHE A 402 17.35 -8.70 -39.21
N GLU A 403 17.38 -9.91 -38.61
CA GLU A 403 18.56 -10.78 -38.56
C GLU A 403 19.79 -10.08 -37.95
N GLU A 404 19.58 -9.26 -36.92
CA GLU A 404 20.65 -8.62 -36.15
C GLU A 404 21.46 -9.67 -35.35
N PRO A 405 22.71 -9.35 -34.95
CA PRO A 405 23.54 -10.27 -34.15
C PRO A 405 22.86 -10.76 -32.87
N LEU A 406 23.02 -12.06 -32.57
CA LEU A 406 22.42 -12.72 -31.41
C LEU A 406 22.86 -12.11 -30.08
N GLU A 407 24.02 -11.46 -30.04
CA GLU A 407 24.53 -10.75 -28.86
C GLU A 407 23.64 -9.55 -28.48
N ILE A 408 23.08 -8.86 -29.49
CA ILE A 408 22.15 -7.74 -29.28
C ILE A 408 20.81 -8.27 -28.77
N LEU A 409 20.35 -9.39 -29.35
CA LEU A 409 19.14 -10.07 -28.87
C LEU A 409 19.28 -10.51 -27.40
N ALA A 410 20.40 -11.15 -27.04
CA ALA A 410 20.67 -11.58 -25.67
C ALA A 410 20.71 -10.38 -24.69
N LEU A 411 21.30 -9.26 -25.10
CA LEU A 411 21.32 -8.03 -24.31
C LEU A 411 19.91 -7.51 -24.03
N GLU A 412 19.07 -7.37 -25.05
CA GLU A 412 17.71 -6.87 -24.89
C GLU A 412 16.84 -7.83 -24.06
N LEU A 413 17.05 -9.14 -24.18
CA LEU A 413 16.38 -10.14 -23.33
C LEU A 413 16.81 -10.03 -21.85
N ARG A 414 18.10 -9.85 -21.55
CA ARG A 414 18.59 -9.64 -20.16
C ARG A 414 17.98 -8.40 -19.52
N GLU A 415 17.98 -7.28 -20.25
CA GLU A 415 17.36 -6.04 -19.78
C GLU A 415 15.84 -6.20 -19.54
N ALA A 416 15.16 -6.97 -20.41
CA ALA A 416 13.75 -7.30 -20.19
C ALA A 416 13.55 -8.16 -18.92
N VAL A 417 14.44 -9.12 -18.63
CA VAL A 417 14.38 -9.95 -17.42
C VAL A 417 14.55 -9.09 -16.17
N GLU A 418 15.52 -8.18 -16.18
CA GLU A 418 15.80 -7.29 -15.05
C GLU A 418 14.61 -6.35 -14.78
N ASN A 419 14.08 -5.69 -15.81
CA ASN A 419 12.91 -4.82 -15.69
C ASN A 419 11.66 -5.58 -15.22
N LEU A 420 11.45 -6.81 -15.70
CA LEU A 420 10.37 -7.68 -15.20
C LEU A 420 10.61 -8.15 -13.75
N GLY A 421 11.87 -8.32 -13.35
CA GLY A 421 12.29 -8.61 -11.98
C GLY A 421 11.91 -7.48 -11.00
N HIS A 422 12.07 -6.22 -11.41
CA HIS A 422 11.63 -5.06 -10.64
C HIS A 422 10.10 -4.97 -10.50
N ILE A 423 9.33 -5.45 -11.47
CA ILE A 423 7.86 -5.51 -11.41
C ILE A 423 7.41 -6.61 -10.44
N THR A 424 8.05 -7.77 -10.48
CA THR A 424 7.62 -8.99 -9.77
C THR A 424 8.16 -9.13 -8.34
N GLY A 425 9.02 -8.23 -7.87
CA GLY A 425 9.56 -8.32 -6.51
C GLY A 425 10.98 -8.85 -6.38
N HIS A 426 11.61 -9.30 -7.46
CA HIS A 426 12.86 -10.08 -7.36
C HIS A 426 14.13 -9.21 -7.34
N VAL A 427 14.02 -7.89 -7.56
CA VAL A 427 15.14 -6.95 -7.55
C VAL A 427 14.77 -5.74 -6.70
N PHE A 428 14.85 -5.89 -5.38
CA PHE A 428 14.67 -4.79 -4.41
C PHE A 428 15.91 -4.67 -3.53
N THR A 429 16.26 -3.43 -3.19
CA THR A 429 17.27 -3.15 -2.18
C THR A 429 16.68 -3.39 -0.78
N ASP A 430 17.49 -3.92 0.13
CA ASP A 430 17.09 -4.22 1.52
C ASP A 430 16.39 -3.04 2.21
N ASP A 431 16.84 -1.80 1.94
CA ASP A 431 16.28 -0.59 2.54
C ASP A 431 14.86 -0.25 2.06
N LEU A 432 14.47 -0.68 0.86
CA LEU A 432 13.09 -0.51 0.36
C LEU A 432 12.15 -1.54 0.98
N LEU A 433 12.59 -2.79 1.10
CA LEU A 433 11.82 -3.84 1.78
C LEU A 433 11.58 -3.42 3.24
N ASP A 434 12.61 -2.96 3.94
CA ASP A 434 12.47 -2.48 5.32
C ASP A 434 11.46 -1.32 5.45
N ARG A 435 11.49 -0.35 4.52
CA ARG A 435 10.53 0.77 4.53
C ARG A 435 9.10 0.35 4.23
N MET A 436 8.90 -0.68 3.41
CA MET A 436 7.58 -1.24 3.15
C MET A 436 7.07 -1.98 4.38
N PHE A 437 7.80 -2.97 4.88
CA PHE A 437 7.34 -3.84 5.96
C PHE A 437 7.32 -3.16 7.34
N SER A 438 8.10 -2.09 7.55
CA SER A 438 8.06 -1.31 8.80
C SER A 438 6.73 -0.62 9.08
N ARG A 439 5.88 -0.42 8.07
CA ARG A 439 4.53 0.16 8.23
C ARG A 439 3.48 -0.87 8.65
N PHE A 440 3.83 -2.15 8.70
CA PHE A 440 2.91 -3.23 9.01
C PHE A 440 2.85 -3.48 10.52
N CYS A 441 1.68 -3.82 11.05
CA CYS A 441 1.56 -4.31 12.42
C CYS A 441 2.48 -5.50 12.68
N VAL A 442 2.95 -5.63 13.92
CA VAL A 442 3.70 -6.79 14.41
C VAL A 442 2.75 -7.99 14.54
N GLY A 443 3.09 -9.13 13.95
CA GLY A 443 2.34 -10.40 14.09
C GLY A 443 1.23 -10.69 13.07
N LYS A 444 1.22 -10.01 11.92
CA LYS A 444 0.27 -10.24 10.83
C LYS A 444 0.19 -11.69 10.35
#